data_AF-A0A6P7SSR0-F1
#
_entry.id   AF-A0A6P7SSR0-F1
#
_cell.length_a   1.000
_cell.length_b   1.000
_cell.length_c   1.000
_cell.angle_alpha   90.00
_cell.angle_beta   90.00
_cell.angle_gamma   90.00
#
_symmetry.space_group_name_H-M   'P 1'
#
loop_
_entity.id
_entity.type
_entity.pdbx_description
1 polymer ?
#
loop_
_entity_poly.entity_id
_entity_poly.type
_entity_poly.pdbx_seq_one_letter_code
_entity_poly.pdbx_strand_id
1 'polypeptide(L)'
;MVNAITEFSCNPEEGITFLAYFRRYEETFKDECKCWTDDEKVKLLLQELDASEHGKYCNFILSKKTSEICFEETIELLSKMFSDKSSLFNTHWECLNLVKEEDEDFVIYIRIVNKMCGKFKLKELSPDIFKCLIFVQGLMANKDAEIHAQILTKLEQEDQNLSLHAVAEECQRIINLRQDVKKIKGKKFSQVQTCRLEIKNVMIESMPWMWRSAL
;
A
#
# COMPACT_ATOMS: atom_id res chain seq x y z
N MET A 1 -41.82 0.15 8.33
CA MET A 1 -41.52 -1.27 8.00
C MET A 1 -40.08 -1.24 7.52
N VAL A 2 -39.12 -1.61 8.38
CA VAL A 2 -37.68 -1.38 8.17
C VAL A 2 -37.06 -2.39 7.19
N ASN A 3 -37.89 -3.15 6.48
CA ASN A 3 -37.53 -4.17 5.48
C ASN A 3 -36.96 -3.59 4.16
N ALA A 4 -36.47 -2.34 4.18
CA ALA A 4 -35.91 -1.69 2.99
C ALA A 4 -34.38 -1.76 2.94
N ILE A 5 -33.74 -2.14 4.05
CA ILE A 5 -32.30 -2.39 4.08
C ILE A 5 -32.06 -3.79 3.51
N THR A 6 -31.04 -3.91 2.67
CA THR A 6 -30.68 -5.16 1.99
C THR A 6 -29.46 -5.76 2.65
N GLU A 7 -29.35 -7.08 2.69
CA GLU A 7 -28.16 -7.77 3.21
C GLU A 7 -26.85 -7.22 2.60
N PHE A 8 -25.86 -7.01 3.46
CA PHE A 8 -24.52 -6.55 3.15
C PHE A 8 -23.56 -7.73 3.04
N SER A 9 -22.91 -7.83 1.89
CA SER A 9 -21.78 -8.71 1.65
C SER A 9 -20.61 -7.88 1.10
N CYS A 10 -19.47 -7.93 1.77
CA CYS A 10 -18.35 -7.05 1.47
C CYS A 10 -17.60 -7.54 0.24
N ASN A 11 -17.47 -6.66 -0.77
CA ASN A 11 -16.62 -6.88 -1.93
C ASN A 11 -15.89 -5.58 -2.29
N PRO A 12 -14.73 -5.31 -1.66
CA PRO A 12 -13.99 -4.07 -1.89
C PRO A 12 -13.46 -3.92 -3.33
N GLU A 13 -13.17 -5.03 -4.01
CA GLU A 13 -12.77 -5.04 -5.42
C GLU A 13 -13.90 -4.50 -6.31
N GLU A 14 -15.15 -4.88 -6.00
CA GLU A 14 -16.34 -4.33 -6.65
C GLU A 14 -16.78 -2.95 -6.12
N GLY A 15 -16.06 -2.39 -5.16
CA GLY A 15 -16.40 -1.12 -4.52
C GLY A 15 -17.56 -1.23 -3.51
N ILE A 16 -17.98 -2.45 -3.20
CA ILE A 16 -18.97 -2.76 -2.17
C ILE A 16 -18.26 -2.77 -0.81
N THR A 17 -18.06 -1.57 -0.26
CA THR A 17 -17.52 -1.34 1.08
C THR A 17 -18.64 -1.00 2.06
N PHE A 18 -18.41 -1.18 3.35
CA PHE A 18 -19.44 -0.84 4.35
C PHE A 18 -19.83 0.64 4.30
N LEU A 19 -18.88 1.55 4.06
CA LEU A 19 -19.18 2.97 3.96
C LEU A 19 -20.08 3.30 2.74
N ALA A 20 -19.81 2.68 1.59
CA ALA A 20 -20.63 2.86 0.39
C ALA A 20 -22.05 2.30 0.60
N TYR A 21 -22.14 1.15 1.25
CA TYR A 21 -23.41 0.55 1.66
C TYR A 21 -24.18 1.44 2.65
N PHE A 22 -23.53 1.90 3.71
CA PHE A 22 -24.16 2.71 4.75
C PHE A 22 -24.69 4.04 4.20
N ARG A 23 -23.94 4.70 3.30
CA ARG A 23 -24.39 5.93 2.62
C ARG A 23 -25.74 5.80 1.91
N ARG A 24 -26.07 4.61 1.40
CA ARG A 24 -27.37 4.36 0.75
C ARG A 24 -28.54 4.43 1.75
N TYR A 25 -28.29 4.08 2.99
CA TYR A 25 -29.29 3.97 4.06
C TYR A 25 -29.12 5.02 5.16
N GLU A 26 -28.13 5.92 5.02
CA GLU A 26 -27.80 6.94 6.02
C GLU A 26 -29.03 7.81 6.37
N GLU A 27 -29.79 8.23 5.36
CA GLU A 27 -31.02 9.01 5.55
C GLU A 27 -32.13 8.17 6.22
N THR A 28 -32.22 6.87 5.94
CA THR A 28 -33.14 5.95 6.63
C THR A 28 -32.83 5.89 8.13
N PHE A 29 -31.56 5.83 8.50
CA PHE A 29 -31.15 5.84 9.91
C PHE A 29 -31.40 7.21 10.58
N LYS A 30 -31.26 8.31 9.84
CA LYS A 30 -31.52 9.67 10.35
C LYS A 30 -33.01 9.97 10.54
N ASP A 31 -33.86 9.55 9.61
CA ASP A 31 -35.28 9.91 9.58
C ASP A 31 -36.16 8.84 10.23
N GLU A 32 -36.04 7.59 9.79
CA GLU A 32 -36.94 6.50 10.23
C GLU A 32 -36.51 5.91 11.58
N CYS A 33 -35.19 5.86 11.83
CA CYS A 33 -34.63 5.34 13.08
C CYS A 33 -34.31 6.45 14.08
N LYS A 34 -34.83 7.68 13.88
CA LYS A 34 -34.50 8.85 14.72
C LYS A 34 -34.78 8.62 16.21
N CYS A 35 -35.90 7.97 16.52
CA CYS A 35 -36.34 7.71 17.89
C CYS A 35 -35.79 6.40 18.47
N TRP A 36 -34.97 5.67 17.71
CA TRP A 36 -34.41 4.39 18.15
C TRP A 36 -33.21 4.62 19.05
N THR A 37 -33.06 3.74 20.03
CA THR A 37 -31.85 3.64 20.85
C THR A 37 -30.68 3.14 20.01
N ASP A 38 -29.45 3.41 20.47
CA ASP A 38 -28.26 2.93 19.79
C ASP A 38 -28.24 1.40 19.68
N ASP A 39 -28.67 0.69 20.74
CA ASP A 39 -28.78 -0.77 20.75
C ASP A 39 -29.70 -1.28 19.63
N GLU A 40 -30.85 -0.62 19.39
CA GLU A 40 -31.78 -0.99 18.33
C GLU A 40 -31.19 -0.76 16.94
N LYS A 41 -30.49 0.36 16.74
CA LYS A 41 -29.83 0.68 15.46
C LYS A 41 -28.65 -0.23 15.17
N VAL A 42 -27.84 -0.53 16.18
CA VAL A 42 -26.72 -1.48 16.10
C VAL A 42 -27.26 -2.87 15.76
N LYS A 43 -28.30 -3.33 16.48
CA LYS A 43 -28.89 -4.64 16.21
C LYS A 43 -29.42 -4.77 14.79
N LEU A 44 -30.07 -3.73 14.26
CA LEU A 44 -30.51 -3.70 12.87
C LEU A 44 -29.32 -3.77 11.90
N LEU A 45 -28.29 -2.97 12.10
CA LEU A 45 -27.07 -3.01 11.26
C LEU A 45 -26.45 -4.41 11.21
N LEU A 46 -26.38 -5.08 12.36
CA LEU A 46 -25.77 -6.41 12.46
C LEU A 46 -26.66 -7.52 11.88
N GLN A 47 -27.97 -7.36 11.92
CA GLN A 47 -28.92 -8.28 11.28
C GLN A 47 -28.79 -8.27 9.76
N GLU A 48 -28.41 -7.14 9.19
CA GLU A 48 -28.25 -6.97 7.75
C GLU A 48 -26.84 -7.32 7.27
N LEU A 49 -25.94 -7.82 8.13
CA LEU A 49 -24.68 -8.40 7.69
C LEU A 49 -24.89 -9.86 7.29
N ASP A 50 -24.26 -10.29 6.19
CA ASP A 50 -24.23 -11.71 5.88
C ASP A 50 -23.55 -12.54 7.00
N ALA A 51 -23.74 -13.85 6.98
CA ALA A 51 -23.23 -14.73 8.03
C ALA A 51 -21.70 -14.68 8.20
N SER A 52 -20.95 -14.45 7.11
CA SER A 52 -19.49 -14.33 7.12
C SER A 52 -19.07 -13.00 7.78
N GLU A 53 -19.75 -11.92 7.45
CA GLU A 53 -19.44 -10.55 7.83
C GLU A 53 -19.79 -10.34 9.30
N HIS A 54 -20.95 -10.86 9.71
CA HIS A 54 -21.36 -10.93 11.11
C HIS A 54 -20.33 -11.72 11.94
N GLY A 55 -19.85 -12.87 11.44
CA GLY A 55 -18.82 -13.66 12.11
C GLY A 55 -17.51 -12.89 12.31
N LYS A 56 -17.06 -12.15 11.29
CA LYS A 56 -15.87 -11.28 11.37
C LYS A 56 -16.05 -10.19 12.43
N TYR A 57 -17.21 -9.53 12.45
CA TYR A 57 -17.56 -8.50 13.43
C TYR A 57 -17.53 -9.04 14.86
N CYS A 58 -18.20 -10.18 15.12
CA CYS A 58 -18.19 -10.82 16.43
C CYS A 58 -16.77 -11.14 16.90
N ASN A 59 -15.94 -11.74 16.03
CA ASN A 59 -14.54 -12.08 16.35
C ASN A 59 -13.70 -10.85 16.69
N PHE A 60 -13.96 -9.71 16.03
CA PHE A 60 -13.24 -8.46 16.27
C PHE A 60 -13.62 -7.83 17.62
N ILE A 61 -14.90 -7.92 18.01
CA ILE A 61 -15.43 -7.33 19.23
C ILE A 61 -15.28 -8.23 20.45
N LEU A 62 -14.80 -9.48 20.32
CA LEU A 62 -14.52 -10.37 21.47
C LEU A 62 -13.71 -9.73 22.62
N SER A 63 -12.99 -8.62 22.38
CA SER A 63 -12.28 -7.85 23.40
C SER A 63 -13.09 -6.75 24.12
N LYS A 64 -14.27 -6.37 23.63
CA LYS A 64 -15.16 -5.33 24.18
C LYS A 64 -16.54 -5.94 24.51
N LYS A 65 -17.17 -5.50 25.60
CA LYS A 65 -18.57 -5.88 25.86
C LYS A 65 -19.46 -5.24 24.80
N THR A 66 -20.35 -6.02 24.20
CA THR A 66 -21.30 -5.58 23.17
C THR A 66 -22.30 -4.52 23.67
N SER A 67 -22.41 -4.32 25.00
CA SER A 67 -23.25 -3.31 25.65
C SER A 67 -22.57 -1.94 25.85
N GLU A 68 -21.34 -1.77 25.37
CA GLU A 68 -20.54 -0.54 25.56
C GLU A 68 -20.25 0.20 24.24
N ILE A 69 -20.67 -0.33 23.10
CA ILE A 69 -20.39 0.22 21.77
C ILE A 69 -21.63 0.94 21.26
N CYS A 70 -21.54 2.25 21.06
CA CYS A 70 -22.65 3.02 20.51
C CYS A 70 -22.80 2.82 18.99
N PHE A 71 -23.83 3.42 18.41
CA PHE A 71 -24.12 3.31 16.99
C PHE A 71 -23.00 3.89 16.12
N GLU A 72 -22.50 5.08 16.45
CA GLU A 72 -21.39 5.74 15.75
C GLU A 72 -20.10 4.92 15.81
N GLU A 73 -19.75 4.37 16.97
CA GLU A 73 -18.57 3.50 17.11
C GLU A 73 -18.72 2.23 16.27
N THR A 74 -19.92 1.66 16.19
CA THR A 74 -20.20 0.48 15.36
C THR A 74 -20.00 0.80 13.87
N ILE A 75 -20.46 1.96 13.41
CA ILE A 75 -20.24 2.42 12.03
C ILE A 75 -18.75 2.59 11.75
N GLU A 76 -17.98 3.18 12.66
CA GLU A 76 -16.54 3.34 12.51
C GLU A 76 -15.82 1.99 12.42
N LEU A 77 -16.16 1.06 13.31
CA LEU A 77 -15.60 -0.29 13.32
C LEU A 77 -15.90 -1.04 12.03
N LEU A 78 -17.16 -1.08 11.61
CA LEU A 78 -17.59 -1.75 10.37
C LEU A 78 -16.95 -1.09 9.14
N SER A 79 -16.89 0.25 9.11
CA SER A 79 -16.21 0.99 8.04
C SER A 79 -14.73 0.62 7.93
N LYS A 80 -14.04 0.47 9.06
CA LYS A 80 -12.62 0.08 9.11
C LYS A 80 -12.40 -1.40 8.76
N MET A 81 -13.28 -2.29 9.20
CA MET A 81 -13.16 -3.73 8.97
C MET A 81 -13.44 -4.10 7.51
N PHE A 82 -14.39 -3.41 6.90
CA PHE A 82 -14.91 -3.67 5.56
C PHE A 82 -14.62 -2.51 4.59
N SER A 83 -13.48 -1.84 4.79
CA SER A 83 -12.93 -0.88 3.83
C SER A 83 -12.15 -1.58 2.73
N ASP A 84 -11.92 -0.83 1.65
CA ASP A 84 -10.85 -1.15 0.71
C ASP A 84 -9.51 -1.08 1.45
N LYS A 85 -8.76 -2.19 1.44
CA LYS A 85 -7.43 -2.30 2.07
C LYS A 85 -6.31 -1.96 1.11
N SER A 86 -6.63 -1.68 -0.16
CA SER A 86 -5.63 -1.20 -1.11
C SER A 86 -5.05 0.13 -0.60
N SER A 87 -3.73 0.27 -0.67
CA SER A 87 -3.12 1.56 -0.36
C SER A 87 -3.56 2.58 -1.42
N LEU A 88 -3.64 3.86 -1.03
CA LEU A 88 -3.90 4.94 -1.98
C LEU A 88 -2.89 4.91 -3.14
N PHE A 89 -1.63 4.59 -2.83
CA PHE A 89 -0.61 4.38 -3.86
C PHE A 89 -0.99 3.26 -4.84
N ASN A 90 -1.40 2.08 -4.36
CA ASN A 90 -1.77 0.98 -5.24
C ASN A 90 -2.97 1.34 -6.13
N THR A 91 -3.96 2.04 -5.56
CA THR A 91 -5.09 2.59 -6.33
C THR A 91 -4.63 3.57 -7.41
N HIS A 92 -3.71 4.48 -7.08
CA HIS A 92 -3.14 5.42 -8.06
C HIS A 92 -2.37 4.70 -9.16
N TRP A 93 -1.56 3.73 -8.78
CA TRP A 93 -0.78 2.90 -9.69
C TRP A 93 -1.65 2.12 -10.66
N GLU A 94 -2.66 1.40 -10.17
CA GLU A 94 -3.58 0.63 -10.99
C GLU A 94 -4.32 1.54 -11.97
N CYS A 95 -4.80 2.70 -11.50
CA CYS A 95 -5.48 3.67 -12.36
C CYS A 95 -4.57 4.21 -13.47
N LEU A 96 -3.30 4.51 -13.18
CA LEU A 96 -2.33 5.02 -14.15
C LEU A 96 -1.88 3.96 -15.17
N ASN A 97 -2.03 2.68 -14.83
CA ASN A 97 -1.67 1.55 -15.69
C ASN A 97 -2.89 0.86 -16.29
N LEU A 98 -4.07 1.49 -16.27
CA LEU A 98 -5.23 0.99 -16.98
C LEU A 98 -4.96 0.91 -18.48
N VAL A 99 -5.13 -0.30 -19.02
CA VAL A 99 -5.07 -0.58 -20.45
C VAL A 99 -6.33 -1.35 -20.80
N LYS A 100 -6.99 -0.94 -21.88
CA LYS A 100 -8.13 -1.67 -22.43
C LYS A 100 -7.63 -2.96 -23.08
N GLU A 101 -8.22 -4.10 -22.74
CA GLU A 101 -7.90 -5.37 -23.40
C GLU A 101 -8.42 -5.39 -24.84
N GLU A 102 -7.82 -6.22 -25.72
CA GLU A 102 -8.14 -6.24 -27.16
C GLU A 102 -9.63 -6.51 -27.41
N ASP A 103 -10.19 -7.52 -26.74
CA ASP A 103 -11.58 -7.96 -26.87
C ASP A 103 -12.57 -7.27 -25.90
N GLU A 104 -12.11 -6.30 -25.10
CA GLU A 104 -12.97 -5.65 -24.10
C GLU A 104 -13.98 -4.69 -24.74
N ASP A 105 -15.23 -4.75 -24.29
CA ASP A 105 -16.27 -3.80 -24.72
C ASP A 105 -16.04 -2.40 -24.13
N PHE A 106 -16.28 -1.36 -24.92
CA PHE A 106 -16.03 0.03 -24.52
C PHE A 106 -16.92 0.49 -23.35
N VAL A 107 -18.16 0.01 -23.25
CA VAL A 107 -19.05 0.37 -22.13
C VAL A 107 -18.51 -0.24 -20.83
N ILE A 108 -17.99 -1.46 -20.89
CA ILE A 108 -17.30 -2.10 -19.76
C ILE A 108 -16.05 -1.31 -19.38
N TYR A 109 -15.20 -0.95 -20.35
CA TYR A 109 -13.97 -0.20 -20.08
C TYR A 109 -14.25 1.20 -19.51
N ILE A 110 -15.22 1.95 -20.05
CA ILE A 110 -15.63 3.26 -19.52
C ILE A 110 -16.09 3.13 -18.06
N ARG A 111 -16.83 2.07 -17.73
CA ARG A 111 -17.27 1.80 -16.36
C ARG A 111 -16.06 1.55 -15.44
N ILE A 112 -15.07 0.78 -15.89
CA ILE A 112 -13.83 0.53 -15.14
C ILE A 112 -13.05 1.84 -14.92
N VAL A 113 -12.85 2.63 -15.97
CA VAL A 113 -12.17 3.93 -15.89
C VAL A 113 -12.88 4.84 -14.89
N ASN A 114 -14.21 4.98 -14.96
CA ASN A 114 -14.97 5.81 -14.02
C ASN A 114 -14.84 5.31 -12.57
N LYS A 115 -14.90 3.99 -12.35
CA LYS A 115 -14.73 3.38 -11.02
C LYS A 115 -13.34 3.66 -10.46
N MET A 116 -12.29 3.46 -11.26
CA MET A 116 -10.91 3.67 -10.85
C MET A 116 -10.59 5.15 -10.61
N CYS A 117 -11.04 6.05 -11.48
CA CYS A 117 -10.87 7.50 -11.27
C CYS A 117 -11.66 8.00 -10.04
N GLY A 118 -12.79 7.38 -9.71
CA GLY A 118 -13.51 7.62 -8.46
C GLY A 118 -12.68 7.26 -7.23
N LYS A 119 -12.02 6.09 -7.25
CA LYS A 119 -11.10 5.65 -6.19
C LYS A 119 -9.79 6.47 -6.15
N PHE A 120 -9.35 7.00 -7.28
CA PHE A 120 -8.11 7.79 -7.42
C PHE A 120 -8.14 9.10 -6.61
N LYS A 121 -9.33 9.62 -6.29
CA LYS A 121 -9.53 10.88 -5.55
C LYS A 121 -8.79 12.07 -6.20
N LEU A 122 -8.89 12.18 -7.53
CA LEU A 122 -8.15 13.18 -8.32
C LEU A 122 -8.30 14.63 -7.80
N LYS A 123 -9.46 14.99 -7.23
CA LYS A 123 -9.73 16.33 -6.70
C LYS A 123 -8.93 16.68 -5.43
N GLU A 124 -8.54 15.66 -4.67
CA GLU A 124 -7.76 15.80 -3.42
C GLU A 124 -6.25 15.71 -3.70
N LEU A 125 -5.86 15.31 -4.92
CA LEU A 125 -4.47 15.05 -5.28
C LEU A 125 -3.72 16.35 -5.54
N SER A 126 -2.64 16.58 -4.79
CA SER A 126 -1.71 17.67 -5.03
C SER A 126 -1.05 17.54 -6.41
N PRO A 127 -0.86 18.65 -7.16
CA PRO A 127 -0.12 18.63 -8.41
C PRO A 127 1.29 18.05 -8.29
N ASP A 128 1.95 18.22 -7.14
CA ASP A 128 3.29 17.66 -6.93
C ASP A 128 3.27 16.16 -6.68
N ILE A 129 2.26 15.65 -5.96
CA ILE A 129 2.06 14.20 -5.82
C ILE A 129 1.78 13.58 -7.19
N PHE A 130 0.94 14.21 -8.02
CA PHE A 130 0.68 13.73 -9.37
C PHE A 130 1.98 13.63 -10.19
N LYS A 131 2.84 14.65 -10.16
CA LYS A 131 4.16 14.60 -10.80
C LYS A 131 5.03 13.47 -10.25
N CYS A 132 5.02 13.23 -8.94
CA CYS A 132 5.77 12.15 -8.31
C CYS A 132 5.27 10.77 -8.75
N LEU A 133 3.95 10.58 -8.88
CA LEU A 133 3.36 9.34 -9.39
C LEU A 133 3.79 9.06 -10.84
N ILE A 134 3.73 10.06 -11.71
CA ILE A 134 4.22 9.95 -13.10
C ILE A 134 5.72 9.63 -13.13
N PHE A 135 6.51 10.26 -12.26
CA PHE A 135 7.94 9.97 -12.15
C PHE A 135 8.20 8.51 -11.77
N VAL A 136 7.51 8.01 -10.74
CA VAL A 136 7.60 6.61 -10.28
C VAL A 136 7.18 5.64 -11.39
N GLN A 137 6.09 5.93 -12.11
CA GLN A 137 5.64 5.13 -13.25
C GLN A 137 6.69 5.03 -14.37
N GLY A 138 7.52 6.05 -14.55
CA GLY A 138 8.62 6.01 -15.52
C GLY A 138 9.79 5.10 -15.13
N LEU A 139 9.92 4.71 -13.86
CA LEU A 139 11.08 3.94 -13.35
C LEU A 139 10.90 2.43 -13.54
N MET A 140 10.90 1.98 -14.80
CA MET A 140 10.64 0.58 -15.16
C MET A 140 11.88 -0.33 -15.15
N ALA A 141 13.09 0.24 -15.05
CA ALA A 141 14.32 -0.55 -15.14
C ALA A 141 14.70 -1.19 -13.79
N ASN A 142 15.18 -2.43 -13.80
CA ASN A 142 15.59 -3.16 -12.58
C ASN A 142 16.63 -2.42 -11.71
N LYS A 143 17.49 -1.59 -12.32
CA LYS A 143 18.48 -0.76 -11.60
C LYS A 143 17.84 0.35 -10.74
N ASP A 144 16.60 0.70 -11.04
CA ASP A 144 15.85 1.78 -10.39
C ASP A 144 14.89 1.23 -9.33
N ALA A 145 14.78 -0.09 -9.16
CA ALA A 145 13.85 -0.74 -8.22
C ALA A 145 13.99 -0.25 -6.77
N GLU A 146 15.22 -0.03 -6.29
CA GLU A 146 15.46 0.54 -4.95
C GLU A 146 14.99 2.01 -4.86
N ILE A 147 15.23 2.81 -5.90
CA ILE A 147 14.78 4.21 -5.95
C ILE A 147 13.24 4.24 -5.98
N HIS A 148 12.64 3.40 -6.83
CA HIS A 148 11.20 3.21 -6.92
C HIS A 148 10.62 2.92 -5.54
N ALA A 149 11.08 1.86 -4.85
CA ALA A 149 10.61 1.47 -3.52
C ALA A 149 10.77 2.56 -2.45
N GLN A 150 11.86 3.33 -2.48
CA GLN A 150 12.09 4.43 -1.54
C GLN A 150 11.09 5.58 -1.76
N ILE A 151 10.80 5.93 -3.02
CA ILE A 151 9.82 6.97 -3.33
C ILE A 151 8.40 6.51 -2.96
N LEU A 152 8.07 5.23 -3.18
CA LEU A 152 6.79 4.65 -2.72
C LEU A 152 6.59 4.84 -1.21
N THR A 153 7.64 4.53 -0.44
CA THR A 153 7.61 4.68 1.02
C THR A 153 7.33 6.13 1.41
N LYS A 154 7.91 7.11 0.70
CA LYS A 154 7.63 8.54 0.95
C LYS A 154 6.21 8.94 0.55
N LEU A 155 5.71 8.44 -0.58
CA LEU A 155 4.33 8.69 -1.03
C LEU A 155 3.28 8.12 -0.07
N GLU A 156 3.58 7.01 0.63
CA GLU A 156 2.70 6.47 1.67
C GLU A 156 2.78 7.22 3.00
N GLN A 157 3.93 7.82 3.32
CA GLN A 157 4.16 8.54 4.59
C GLN A 157 3.73 10.01 4.53
N GLU A 158 3.86 10.66 3.37
CA GLU A 158 3.60 12.08 3.21
C GLU A 158 2.18 12.33 2.70
N ASP A 159 1.33 12.89 3.56
CA ASP A 159 -0.09 13.20 3.27
C ASP A 159 -0.25 14.44 2.39
N GLN A 160 0.28 14.38 1.15
CA GLN A 160 0.21 15.40 0.08
C GLN A 160 1.34 16.43 -0.06
N ASN A 161 2.38 16.40 0.79
CA ASN A 161 3.44 17.42 0.78
C ASN A 161 4.73 17.03 0.06
N LEU A 162 4.78 15.86 -0.57
CA LEU A 162 5.96 15.43 -1.30
C LEU A 162 6.11 16.21 -2.61
N SER A 163 7.21 16.96 -2.71
CA SER A 163 7.57 17.65 -3.95
C SER A 163 8.42 16.77 -4.87
N LEU A 164 8.28 16.98 -6.19
CA LEU A 164 9.16 16.32 -7.17
C LEU A 164 10.64 16.67 -6.94
N HIS A 165 10.92 17.87 -6.42
CA HIS A 165 12.28 18.27 -6.05
C HIS A 165 12.85 17.38 -4.94
N ALA A 166 12.08 17.16 -3.86
CA ALA A 166 12.49 16.28 -2.76
C ALA A 166 12.71 14.83 -3.24
N VAL A 167 11.92 14.37 -4.22
CA VAL A 167 12.15 13.08 -4.90
C VAL A 167 13.47 13.07 -5.67
N ALA A 168 13.80 14.15 -6.39
CA ALA A 168 15.07 14.26 -7.12
C ALA A 168 16.28 14.26 -6.17
N GLU A 169 16.20 15.00 -5.06
CA GLU A 169 17.25 15.00 -4.02
C GLU A 169 17.44 13.59 -3.43
N GLU A 170 16.34 12.87 -3.19
CA GLU A 170 16.38 11.50 -2.70
C GLU A 170 17.06 10.55 -3.70
N CYS A 171 16.72 10.66 -4.99
CA CYS A 171 17.37 9.90 -6.05
C CYS A 171 18.88 10.14 -6.04
N GLN A 172 19.29 11.41 -5.97
CA GLN A 172 20.71 11.78 -5.96
C GLN A 172 21.43 11.24 -4.71
N ARG A 173 20.77 11.31 -3.55
CA ARG A 173 21.28 10.74 -2.29
C ARG A 173 21.55 9.24 -2.42
N ILE A 174 20.59 8.48 -2.98
CA ILE A 174 20.73 7.02 -3.21
C ILE A 174 21.86 6.74 -4.22
N ILE A 175 21.94 7.49 -5.30
CA ILE A 175 23.01 7.36 -6.30
C ILE A 175 24.39 7.57 -5.67
N ASN A 176 24.54 8.61 -4.85
CA ASN A 176 25.78 8.91 -4.14
C ASN A 176 26.16 7.78 -3.17
N LEU A 177 25.19 7.28 -2.39
CA LEU A 177 25.41 6.15 -1.48
C LEU A 177 25.87 4.88 -2.22
N ARG A 178 25.28 4.57 -3.37
CA ARG A 178 25.72 3.44 -4.22
C ARG A 178 27.17 3.60 -4.65
N GLN A 179 27.59 4.80 -5.01
CA GLN A 179 28.98 5.07 -5.38
C GLN A 179 29.93 4.89 -4.19
N ASP A 180 29.55 5.36 -3.00
CA ASP A 180 30.39 5.24 -1.82
C ASP A 180 30.51 3.79 -1.33
N VAL A 181 29.41 3.01 -1.37
CA VAL A 181 29.45 1.57 -1.11
C VAL A 181 30.41 0.85 -2.07
N LYS A 182 30.40 1.21 -3.36
CA LYS A 182 31.35 0.67 -4.35
C LYS A 182 32.80 1.02 -4.00
N LYS A 183 33.09 2.27 -3.63
CA LYS A 183 34.43 2.69 -3.21
C LYS A 183 34.91 1.93 -1.96
N ILE A 184 34.05 1.76 -0.96
CA ILE A 184 34.39 1.03 0.28
C ILE A 184 34.66 -0.45 -0.01
N LYS A 185 33.80 -1.11 -0.80
CA LYS A 185 34.00 -2.50 -1.19
C LYS A 185 35.29 -2.68 -2.01
N GLY A 186 35.56 -1.77 -2.94
CA GLY A 186 36.80 -1.76 -3.72
C GLY A 186 38.04 -1.65 -2.83
N LYS A 187 38.07 -0.71 -1.88
CA LYS A 187 39.19 -0.57 -0.92
C LYS A 187 39.39 -1.82 -0.07
N LYS A 188 38.31 -2.40 0.47
CA LYS A 188 38.40 -3.63 1.28
C LYS A 188 38.90 -4.81 0.46
N PHE A 189 38.44 -4.97 -0.79
CA PHE A 189 38.90 -6.04 -1.67
C PHE A 189 40.40 -5.90 -2.00
N SER A 190 40.85 -4.68 -2.34
CA SER A 190 42.27 -4.42 -2.60
C SER A 190 43.15 -4.69 -1.37
N GLN A 191 42.75 -4.24 -0.18
CA GLN A 191 43.49 -4.50 1.06
C GLN A 191 43.60 -5.99 1.38
N VAL A 192 42.49 -6.74 1.24
CA VAL A 192 42.48 -8.20 1.45
C VAL A 192 43.37 -8.91 0.42
N GLN A 193 43.36 -8.47 -0.84
CA GLN A 193 44.21 -9.03 -1.88
C GLN A 193 45.71 -8.79 -1.56
N THR A 194 46.07 -7.58 -1.15
CA THR A 194 47.44 -7.21 -0.77
C THR A 194 47.93 -8.05 0.41
N CYS A 195 47.17 -8.12 1.52
CA CYS A 195 47.54 -8.95 2.66
C CYS A 195 47.68 -10.42 2.28
N ARG A 196 46.84 -10.94 1.38
CA ARG A 196 46.91 -12.35 0.93
C ARG A 196 48.16 -12.62 0.08
N LEU A 197 48.60 -11.66 -0.73
CA LEU A 197 49.84 -11.74 -1.50
C LEU A 197 51.07 -11.68 -0.59
N GLU A 198 51.08 -10.76 0.38
CA GLU A 198 52.16 -10.65 1.39
C GLU A 198 52.30 -11.95 2.20
N ILE A 199 51.19 -12.50 2.70
CA ILE A 199 51.19 -13.77 3.45
C ILE A 199 51.68 -14.94 2.59
N LYS A 200 51.29 -15.00 1.31
CA LYS A 200 51.80 -16.01 0.36
C LYS A 200 53.30 -15.88 0.15
N ASN A 201 53.80 -14.65 -0.07
CA ASN A 201 55.22 -14.40 -0.28
C ASN A 201 56.03 -14.79 0.96
N VAL A 202 55.57 -14.41 2.16
CA VAL A 202 56.21 -14.82 3.42
C VAL A 202 56.23 -16.34 3.59
N MET A 203 55.13 -17.04 3.26
CA MET A 203 55.11 -18.51 3.30
C MET A 203 56.11 -19.13 2.31
N ILE A 204 56.17 -18.64 1.07
CA ILE A 204 57.11 -19.13 0.05
C ILE A 204 58.57 -18.87 0.47
N GLU A 205 58.85 -17.68 1.01
CA GLU A 205 60.17 -17.31 1.54
C GLU A 205 60.55 -18.08 2.82
N SER A 206 59.58 -18.67 3.52
CA SER A 206 59.81 -19.52 4.69
C SER A 206 59.99 -21.00 4.33
N MET A 207 59.63 -21.41 3.10
CA MET A 207 59.77 -22.80 2.66
C MET A 207 61.24 -23.16 2.40
N PRO A 208 61.69 -24.39 2.71
CA PRO A 208 63.04 -24.84 2.38
C PRO A 208 63.30 -24.77 0.87
N TRP A 209 64.54 -24.45 0.47
CA TRP A 209 64.93 -24.15 -0.92
C TRP A 209 64.50 -25.22 -1.94
N MET A 210 64.47 -26.50 -1.54
CA MET A 210 64.05 -27.63 -2.39
C MET A 210 62.57 -27.58 -2.82
N TRP A 211 61.72 -26.87 -2.08
CA TRP A 211 60.29 -26.76 -2.37
C TRP A 211 59.90 -25.47 -3.11
N ARG A 212 60.82 -24.51 -3.25
CA ARG A 212 60.55 -23.23 -3.94
C ARG A 212 60.57 -23.35 -5.46
N SER A 213 61.24 -24.37 -6.00
CA SER A 213 61.42 -24.56 -7.45
C SER A 213 60.22 -25.19 -8.16
N ALA A 214 59.18 -25.58 -7.42
CA ALA A 214 58.03 -26.33 -7.91
C ALA A 214 56.69 -25.56 -7.88
N LEU A 215 56.73 -24.26 -7.52
CA LEU A 215 55.60 -23.31 -7.51
C LEU A 215 55.82 -22.24 -8.58
#